data_AF-A0A1I5MXE9-F1
#
_entry.id   AF-A0A1I5MXE9-F1
#
_cell.length_a   1.000
_cell.length_b   1.000
_cell.length_c   1.000
_cell.angle_alpha   90.00
_cell.angle_beta   90.00
_cell.angle_gamma   90.00
#
_symmetry.space_group_name_H-M   'P 1'
#
loop_
_entity.id
_entity.type
_entity.pdbx_description
1 polymer ?
#
loop_
_entity_poly.entity_id
_entity_poly.type
_entity_poly.pdbx_seq_one_letter_code
_entity_poly.pdbx_strand_id
1 'polypeptide(L)' 'MDIQLCLNEYIKELESEVMKILSDPKTDKRTKNLAMKPLTSKKQIIKNTIEALELVDKVHEEEMEKVKGEY' A
#
# COMPACT_ATOMS: atom_id res chain seq x y z
N MET A 1 7.18 13.50 -6.16
CA MET A 1 7.28 12.09 -5.73
C MET A 1 6.04 11.41 -6.27
N ASP A 2 6.19 10.46 -7.18
CA ASP A 2 5.01 9.77 -7.72
C ASP A 2 4.62 8.66 -6.73
N ILE A 3 3.54 8.92 -5.98
CA ILE A 3 3.01 8.02 -4.95
C ILE A 3 2.65 6.66 -5.56
N GLN A 4 2.21 6.63 -6.81
CA GLN A 4 1.86 5.41 -7.53
C GLN A 4 3.09 4.54 -7.83
N LEU A 5 4.21 5.18 -8.19
CA LEU A 5 5.50 4.51 -8.37
C LEU A 5 5.98 3.87 -7.07
N CYS A 6 5.93 4.61 -5.96
CA CYS A 6 6.29 4.12 -4.63
C CYS A 6 5.41 2.91 -4.20
N LEU A 7 4.10 2.99 -4.46
CA LEU A 7 3.16 1.89 -4.20
C LEU A 7 3.56 0.62 -4.97
N ASN A 8 3.86 0.77 -6.26
CA ASN A 8 4.21 -0.36 -7.12
C ASN A 8 5.51 -1.05 -6.66
N GLU A 9 6.48 -0.28 -6.15
CA GLU A 9 7.70 -0.83 -5.57
C GLU A 9 7.40 -1.65 -4.31
N TYR A 10 6.62 -1.11 -3.38
CA TYR A 10 6.22 -1.84 -2.18
C TYR A 10 5.38 -3.09 -2.47
N ILE A 11 4.49 -3.04 -3.46
CA ILE A 11 3.71 -4.22 -3.88
C ILE A 11 4.65 -5.30 -4.41
N LYS A 12 5.62 -4.95 -5.25
CA LYS A 12 6.60 -5.92 -5.79
C LYS A 12 7.42 -6.59 -4.68
N GLU A 13 7.83 -5.83 -3.66
CA GLU A 13 8.52 -6.39 -2.50
C GLU A 13 7.64 -7.38 -1.75
N LEU A 14 6.37 -7.03 -1.49
CA LEU A 14 5.41 -7.92 -0.84
C LEU A 14 5.15 -9.19 -1.67
N GLU A 15 5.01 -9.06 -2.99
CA GLU A 15 4.86 -10.20 -3.90
C GLU A 15 6.08 -11.14 -3.85
N SER A 16 7.29 -10.58 -3.78
CA SER A 16 8.52 -11.35 -3.61
C SER A 16 8.53 -12.10 -2.27
N GLU A 17 8.12 -11.47 -1.17
CA GLU A 17 7.97 -12.12 0.15
C GLU A 17 6.94 -13.26 0.11
N VAL A 18 5.78 -13.03 -0.53
CA VAL A 18 4.74 -14.05 -0.71
C VAL A 18 5.26 -15.23 -1.51
N MET A 19 5.96 -14.98 -2.63
CA MET A 19 6.51 -16.04 -3.47
C MET A 19 7.50 -16.90 -2.70
N LYS A 20 8.38 -16.31 -1.88
CA LYS A 20 9.31 -17.09 -1.04
C LYS A 20 8.58 -18.04 -0.09
N ILE A 21 7.48 -17.61 0.51
CA ILE A 21 6.65 -18.44 1.40
C ILE A 21 5.96 -19.56 0.61
N LEU A 22 5.39 -19.24 -0.55
CA LEU A 22 4.67 -20.21 -1.37
C LEU A 22 5.60 -21.28 -1.97
N SER A 23 6.79 -20.87 -2.41
CA SER A 23 7.78 -21.73 -3.04
C SER A 23 8.51 -22.65 -2.07
N ASP A 24 8.40 -22.46 -0.75
CA ASP A 24 9.02 -23.35 0.22
C ASP A 24 8.28 -24.71 0.25
N PRO A 25 8.93 -25.81 -0.18
CA PRO A 25 8.29 -27.13 -0.22
C PRO A 25 8.20 -27.79 1.16
N LYS A 26 8.89 -27.27 2.18
CA LYS A 26 8.95 -27.86 3.53
C LYS A 26 7.89 -27.31 4.47
N THR A 27 7.15 -26.28 4.08
CA THR A 27 6.13 -25.65 4.90
C THR A 27 4.73 -26.13 4.55
N ASP A 28 3.97 -26.52 5.58
CA ASP A 28 2.58 -26.90 5.43
C ASP A 28 1.66 -25.68 5.20
N LYS A 29 0.41 -25.93 4.81
CA LYS A 29 -0.59 -24.89 4.57
C LYS A 29 -0.81 -23.99 5.78
N ARG A 30 -0.78 -24.54 6.99
CA ARG A 30 -1.01 -23.78 8.23
C ARG A 30 0.13 -22.77 8.45
N THR A 31 1.36 -23.21 8.25
CA THR A 31 2.58 -22.42 8.42
C THR A 31 2.66 -21.33 7.37
N LYS A 32 2.35 -21.65 6.10
CA LYS A 32 2.24 -20.65 5.02
C LYS A 32 1.18 -19.60 5.34
N ASN A 33 0.00 -20.01 5.80
CA ASN A 33 -1.06 -19.08 6.19
C ASN A 33 -0.65 -18.16 7.34
N LEU A 34 0.06 -18.69 8.35
CA LEU A 34 0.57 -17.89 9.46
C LEU A 34 1.62 -16.87 8.99
N ALA A 35 2.54 -17.29 8.13
CA ALA A 35 3.57 -16.42 7.54
C ALA A 35 2.99 -15.34 6.62
N MET A 36 1.83 -15.59 5.98
CA MET A 36 1.14 -14.60 5.15
C MET A 36 0.40 -13.52 5.95
N LYS A 37 -0.02 -13.78 7.20
CA LYS A 37 -0.82 -12.80 7.98
C LYS A 37 -0.13 -11.43 8.12
N PRO A 38 1.16 -11.34 8.48
CA PRO A 38 1.86 -10.06 8.52
C PRO A 38 1.91 -9.35 7.17
N LEU A 39 2.00 -10.09 6.05
CA LEU A 39 2.07 -9.52 4.69
C LEU A 39 0.75 -8.85 4.30
N THR A 40 -0.38 -9.46 4.67
CA THR A 40 -1.70 -8.86 4.49
C THR A 40 -1.82 -7.55 5.28
N SER A 41 -1.37 -7.53 6.54
CA SER A 41 -1.38 -6.32 7.36
C SER A 41 -0.47 -5.23 6.79
N LYS A 42 0.75 -5.57 6.36
CA LYS A 42 1.68 -4.63 5.70
C LYS A 42 1.02 -3.99 4.47
N LYS A 43 0.41 -4.80 3.59
CA LYS A 43 -0.29 -4.32 2.39
C LYS A 43 -1.39 -3.32 2.75
N GLN A 44 -2.18 -3.61 3.79
CA GLN A 44 -3.27 -2.74 4.21
C GLN A 44 -2.77 -1.41 4.78
N ILE A 45 -1.68 -1.44 5.57
CA ILE A 45 -1.07 -0.21 6.11
C ILE A 45 -0.63 0.70 4.97
N ILE A 46 0.11 0.15 3.99
CA ILE A 46 0.59 0.91 2.83
C ILE A 46 -0.59 1.53 2.07
N LYS A 47 -1.63 0.74 1.80
CA LYS A 47 -2.83 1.22 1.11
C LYS A 47 -3.51 2.36 1.89
N ASN A 48 -3.72 2.20 3.18
CA ASN A 48 -4.35 3.22 4.03
C ASN A 48 -3.52 4.52 4.07
N THR A 49 -2.19 4.41 4.14
CA THR A 49 -1.31 5.57 4.15
C THR A 49 -1.41 6.34 2.84
N ILE A 50 -1.49 5.66 1.71
CA ILE A 50 -1.63 6.32 0.40
C ILE A 50 -2.99 6.99 0.27
N GLU A 51 -4.07 6.31 0.62
CA GLU A 51 -5.41 6.89 0.62
C GLU A 51 -5.47 8.16 1.50
N ALA A 52 -4.74 8.18 2.63
CA ALA A 52 -4.63 9.36 3.48
C ALA A 52 -3.85 10.51 2.81
N LEU A 53 -2.77 10.21 2.08
CA LEU A 53 -2.00 11.21 1.34
C LEU A 53 -2.81 11.82 0.18
N GLU A 54 -3.51 10.98 -0.59
CA GLU A 54 -4.40 11.43 -1.68
C GLU A 54 -5.53 12.32 -1.15
N LEU A 55 -6.07 12.00 0.02
CA LEU A 55 -7.08 12.83 0.68
C LEU A 55 -6.52 14.21 1.04
N VAL A 56 -5.29 14.28 1.56
CA VAL A 56 -4.63 15.54 1.89
C VAL A 56 -4.44 16.39 0.64
N ASP A 57 -3.94 15.80 -0.46
CA ASP A 57 -3.75 16.49 -1.73
C ASP A 57 -5.08 17.03 -2.27
N LYS A 58 -6.14 16.22 -2.19
CA LYS A 58 -7.49 16.64 -2.61
C LYS A 58 -8.03 17.81 -1.77
N VAL A 59 -7.90 17.75 -0.45
CA VAL A 59 -8.33 18.85 0.43
C VAL A 59 -7.57 20.13 0.10
N HIS A 60 -6.27 20.03 -0.16
CA HIS A 60 -5.45 21.17 -0.55
C HIS A 60 -5.92 21.79 -1.88
N GLU A 61 -6.22 20.97 -2.89
CA GLU A 61 -6.77 21.45 -4.17
C GLU A 61 -8.13 22.15 -3.99
N GLU A 62 -9.04 21.56 -3.21
CA GLU A 62 -10.35 22.15 -2.91
C GLU A 62 -10.23 23.50 -2.18
N GLU A 63 -9.27 23.65 -1.27
CA GLU A 63 -8.99 24.93 -0.62
C GLU A 63 -8.43 25.97 -1.60
N MET A 64 -7.52 25.57 -2.49
CA MET A 64 -6.95 26.45 -3.50
C MET A 64 -7.99 26.91 -4.54
N GLU A 65 -8.96 26.07 -4.90
CA GLU A 65 -10.08 26.45 -5.77
C GLU A 65 -11.01 27.47 -5.11
N LYS A 66 -11.31 27.31 -3.82
CA LYS A 66 -12.12 28.29 -3.06
C LYS A 66 -11.46 29.67 -3.07
N VAL A 67 -10.16 29.73 -2.80
CA VAL A 67 -9.41 30.99 -2.83
C VAL A 67 -9.41 31.64 -4.22
N LYS A 68 -9.37 30.86 -5.30
CA LYS A 68 -9.42 31.39 -6.67
C LYS A 68 -10.80 31.85 -7.11
N GLY A 69 -11.88 31.26 -6.58
CA GLY A 69 -13.26 31.64 -6.90
C GLY A 69 -13.77 32.89 -6.16
N GLU A 70 -13.03 33.37 -5.17
CA GLU A 70 -13.36 34.57 -4.39
C GLU A 70 -12.79 35.89 -4.98
N TYR A 71 -12.10 35.83 -6.13
CA TYR A 71 -11.57 36.99 -6.87
C TYR A 71 -12.17 37.15 -8.26
#